data_AF-F6IPX7-F1
#
_entry.id   AF-F6IPX7-F1
#
_cell.length_a   1.000
_cell.length_b   1.000
_cell.length_c   1.000
_cell.angle_alpha   90.00
_cell.angle_beta   90.00
_cell.angle_gamma   90.00
#
_symmetry.space_group_name_H-M   'P 1'
#
loop_
_entity.id
_entity.type
_entity.pdbx_description
1 polymer ?
#
loop_
_entity_poly.entity_id
_entity_poly.type
_entity_poly.pdbx_seq_one_letter_code
_entity_poly.pdbx_strand_id
1 'polypeptide(L)'
;MKNIVLKAAAVASVLIMTAAPAMADDWLNTVKRSVASKQTYPRTAQMRGEEGTAKVKVYVSSSGKVERTELVATSGSSALDRGAEAVFSRMGNLPAPPAGTSSVVLPLTWKLL
;
A
#
# COMPACT_ATOMS: atom_id res chain seq x y z
N MET A 1 -51.11 31.39 29.64
CA MET A 1 -50.20 32.52 29.88
C MET A 1 -48.81 32.04 29.43
N LYS A 2 -48.31 32.43 28.23
CA LYS A 2 -47.33 33.53 28.00
C LYS A 2 -46.01 33.26 28.78
N ASN A 3 -44.80 32.98 28.26
CA ASN A 3 -43.98 33.54 27.15
C ASN A 3 -42.73 32.62 26.94
N ILE A 4 -42.21 32.28 25.74
CA ILE A 4 -41.43 33.05 24.73
C ILE A 4 -39.90 33.21 25.04
N VAL A 5 -39.11 32.34 24.37
CA VAL A 5 -37.81 32.45 23.64
C VAL A 5 -36.43 32.76 24.26
N LEU A 6 -35.42 32.24 23.50
CA LEU A 6 -34.01 32.63 23.25
C LEU A 6 -32.97 31.77 24.01
N LYS A 7 -31.93 31.16 23.41
CA LYS A 7 -31.13 31.44 22.20
C LYS A 7 -30.34 30.19 21.74
N ALA A 8 -29.89 30.27 20.49
CA ALA A 8 -29.14 29.31 19.69
C ALA A 8 -27.85 28.73 20.31
N ALA A 9 -27.45 27.54 19.85
CA ALA A 9 -26.05 27.16 19.71
C ALA A 9 -25.86 26.15 18.57
N ALA A 10 -25.22 26.65 17.50
CA ALA A 10 -24.34 25.99 16.54
C ALA A 10 -24.72 24.60 16.00
N VAL A 11 -25.22 24.60 14.76
CA VAL A 11 -25.09 23.47 13.84
C VAL A 11 -23.61 23.37 13.47
N ALA A 12 -22.84 22.53 14.18
CA ALA A 12 -21.50 22.15 13.73
C ALA A 12 -21.67 21.03 12.70
N SER A 13 -21.78 21.41 11.43
CA SER A 13 -21.70 20.47 10.31
C SER A 13 -20.33 19.79 10.34
N VAL A 14 -20.28 18.57 10.87
CA VAL A 14 -19.12 17.68 10.68
C VAL A 14 -19.12 17.31 9.20
N LEU A 15 -18.29 18.00 8.41
CA LEU A 15 -17.85 17.48 7.13
C LEU A 15 -17.00 16.24 7.43
N ILE A 16 -17.64 15.07 7.46
CA ILE A 16 -16.91 13.81 7.34
C ILE A 16 -16.36 13.83 5.90
N MET A 17 -15.14 14.31 5.72
CA MET A 17 -14.40 14.12 4.48
C MET A 17 -14.10 12.62 4.38
N THR A 18 -15.06 11.85 3.86
CA THR A 18 -14.77 10.52 3.35
C THR A 18 -13.87 10.75 2.14
N ALA A 19 -12.55 10.63 2.34
CA ALA A 19 -11.61 10.55 1.23
C ALA A 19 -12.13 9.44 0.30
N ALA A 20 -12.63 9.85 -0.87
CA ALA A 20 -13.41 8.99 -1.74
C ALA A 20 -12.58 7.77 -2.21
N PRO A 21 -13.19 6.58 -2.35
CA PRO A 21 -12.50 5.34 -2.77
C PRO A 21 -11.66 5.51 -4.04
N ALA A 22 -12.08 6.38 -4.96
CA ALA A 22 -11.35 6.69 -6.19
C ALA A 22 -9.91 7.19 -5.95
N MET A 23 -9.67 8.03 -4.93
CA MET A 23 -8.31 8.51 -4.62
C MET A 23 -7.43 7.39 -4.06
N ALA A 24 -8.03 6.44 -3.32
CA ALA A 24 -7.31 5.29 -2.80
C ALA A 24 -6.91 4.30 -3.91
N ASP A 25 -7.78 4.12 -4.92
CA ASP A 25 -7.50 3.28 -6.08
C ASP A 25 -6.37 3.85 -6.96
N ASP A 26 -6.39 5.17 -7.21
CA ASP A 26 -5.32 5.85 -7.96
C ASP A 26 -3.97 5.78 -7.25
N TRP A 27 -3.97 5.96 -5.93
CA TRP A 27 -2.77 5.78 -5.11
C TRP A 27 -2.25 4.35 -5.21
N LEU A 28 -3.12 3.34 -5.04
CA LEU A 28 -2.74 1.93 -5.14
C LEU A 28 -2.12 1.60 -6.50
N ASN A 29 -2.70 2.10 -7.59
CA ASN A 29 -2.17 1.90 -8.93
C ASN A 29 -0.80 2.54 -9.12
N THR A 30 -0.57 3.70 -8.49
CA THR A 30 0.73 4.39 -8.52
C THR A 30 1.77 3.61 -7.71
N VAL A 31 1.40 3.10 -6.53
CA VAL A 31 2.26 2.23 -5.71
C VAL A 31 2.63 0.96 -6.48
N LYS A 32 1.66 0.25 -7.08
CA LYS A 32 1.91 -0.95 -7.90
C LYS A 32 2.91 -0.68 -9.02
N ARG A 33 2.75 0.43 -9.75
CA ARG A 33 3.68 0.84 -10.83
C ARG A 33 5.08 1.13 -10.29
N SER A 34 5.19 1.86 -9.18
CA SER A 34 6.47 2.16 -8.54
C SER A 34 7.19 0.88 -8.12
N VAL A 35 6.48 -0.04 -7.46
CA VAL A 35 7.03 -1.34 -7.00
C VAL A 35 7.44 -2.20 -8.19
N ALA A 36 6.59 -2.33 -9.21
CA ALA A 36 6.88 -3.10 -10.41
C ALA A 36 8.13 -2.59 -11.14
N SER A 37 8.36 -1.27 -11.15
CA SER A 37 9.58 -0.67 -11.75
C SER A 37 10.88 -1.04 -11.03
N LYS A 38 10.79 -1.45 -9.76
CA LYS A 38 11.93 -1.86 -8.92
C LYS A 38 11.99 -3.37 -8.70
N GLN A 39 10.92 -4.09 -9.02
CA GLN A 39 10.88 -5.54 -8.95
C GLN A 39 11.89 -6.13 -9.93
N THR A 40 12.75 -7.01 -9.44
CA THR A 40 13.73 -7.75 -10.25
C THR A 40 13.45 -9.24 -10.08
N TYR A 41 13.64 -10.03 -11.13
CA TYR A 41 13.63 -11.49 -11.03
C TYR A 41 14.97 -11.95 -10.42
N PRO A 42 14.99 -12.56 -9.22
CA PRO A 42 16.23 -13.09 -8.64
C PRO A 42 16.93 -14.06 -9.58
N ARG A 43 18.21 -13.83 -9.87
CA ARG A 43 19.01 -14.63 -10.82
C ARG A 43 18.97 -16.13 -10.50
N THR A 44 19.03 -16.49 -9.22
CA THR A 44 18.98 -17.88 -8.76
C THR A 44 17.64 -18.54 -9.03
N ALA A 45 16.53 -17.82 -8.81
CA ALA A 45 15.18 -18.31 -9.12
C ALA A 45 15.00 -18.48 -10.64
N GLN A 46 15.48 -17.51 -11.42
CA GLN A 46 15.44 -17.55 -12.88
C GLN A 46 16.20 -18.76 -13.45
N MET A 47 17.43 -19.03 -12.97
CA MET A 47 18.22 -20.18 -13.41
C MET A 47 17.58 -21.52 -13.04
N ARG A 48 16.78 -21.56 -11.97
CA ARG A 48 16.05 -22.76 -11.52
C ARG A 48 14.67 -22.89 -12.13
N GLY A 49 14.23 -21.90 -12.92
CA GLY A 49 12.89 -21.85 -13.49
C GLY A 49 11.78 -21.70 -12.45
N GLU A 50 12.07 -21.06 -11.31
CA GLU A 50 11.13 -20.90 -10.21
C GLU A 50 10.18 -19.73 -10.46
N GLU A 51 8.89 -20.02 -10.64
CA GLU A 51 7.83 -19.02 -10.75
C GLU A 51 7.00 -18.92 -9.48
N GLY A 52 6.22 -17.86 -9.34
CA GLY A 52 5.28 -17.75 -8.23
C GLY A 52 4.80 -16.34 -7.97
N THR A 53 3.92 -16.20 -6.98
CA THR A 53 3.44 -14.89 -6.50
C THR A 53 3.59 -14.78 -5.00
N ALA A 54 4.46 -13.88 -4.54
CA ALA A 54 4.54 -13.49 -3.14
C ALA A 54 3.55 -12.35 -2.87
N LYS A 55 2.92 -12.32 -1.70
CA LYS A 55 2.11 -11.17 -1.25
C LYS A 55 2.80 -10.52 -0.07
N VAL A 56 3.13 -9.24 -0.23
CA VAL A 56 3.76 -8.45 0.83
C VAL A 56 2.80 -7.36 1.28
N LYS A 57 2.51 -7.33 2.58
CA LYS A 57 1.81 -6.22 3.21
C LYS A 57 2.81 -5.15 3.60
N VAL A 58 2.53 -3.91 3.22
CA VAL A 58 3.40 -2.75 3.42
C VAL A 58 2.65 -1.71 4.23
N TYR A 59 3.29 -1.22 5.28
CA TYR A 59 2.81 -0.13 6.12
C TYR A 59 3.53 1.16 5.69
N VAL A 60 2.76 2.16 5.29
CA VAL A 60 3.25 3.40 4.69
C VAL A 60 2.79 4.58 5.53
N SER A 61 3.74 5.38 6.02
CA SER A 61 3.44 6.63 6.73
C SER A 61 2.78 7.66 5.81
N SER A 62 2.20 8.72 6.39
CA SER A 62 1.67 9.87 5.64
C SER A 62 2.68 10.54 4.71
N SER A 63 4.00 10.38 4.96
CA SER A 63 5.07 10.91 4.11
C SER A 63 5.46 9.99 2.94
N GLY A 64 4.84 8.81 2.82
CA GLY A 64 5.24 7.79 1.84
C GLY A 64 6.42 6.91 2.27
N LYS A 65 7.01 7.16 3.45
CA LYS A 65 8.04 6.28 4.01
C LYS A 65 7.46 4.92 4.37
N VAL A 66 8.15 3.84 3.96
CA VAL A 66 7.84 2.48 4.40
C VAL A 66 8.27 2.31 5.85
N GLU A 67 7.35 1.93 6.72
CA GLU A 67 7.58 1.73 8.15
C GLU A 67 7.82 0.26 8.48
N ARG A 68 7.06 -0.62 7.84
CA ARG A 68 7.12 -2.07 8.06
C ARG A 68 6.68 -2.80 6.79
N THR A 69 7.23 -3.99 6.58
CA THR A 69 6.78 -4.97 5.60
C THR A 69 6.55 -6.32 6.24
N GLU A 70 5.59 -7.07 5.72
CA GLU A 70 5.25 -8.42 6.19
C GLU A 70 4.92 -9.31 4.99
N LEU A 71 5.56 -10.48 4.90
CA LEU A 71 5.23 -11.49 3.90
C LEU A 71 3.95 -12.23 4.34
N VAL A 72 2.82 -11.92 3.71
CA VAL A 72 1.52 -12.50 4.06
C VAL A 72 1.14 -13.72 3.21
N ALA A 73 1.85 -13.94 2.10
CA ALA A 73 1.81 -15.20 1.36
C ALA A 73 3.15 -15.44 0.65
N THR A 74 3.67 -16.66 0.79
CA THR A 74 4.87 -17.13 0.07
C THR A 74 4.55 -17.39 -1.41
N SER A 75 5.55 -17.24 -2.27
CA SER A 75 5.48 -17.61 -3.68
C SER A 75 5.69 -19.11 -3.93
N GLY A 76 6.13 -19.87 -2.92
CA GLY A 76 6.63 -21.24 -3.09
C GLY A 76 8.14 -21.34 -3.39
N SER A 77 8.86 -20.21 -3.46
CA SER A 77 10.32 -20.17 -3.59
C SER A 77 10.94 -19.20 -2.59
N SER A 78 11.89 -19.71 -1.79
CA SER A 78 12.65 -18.88 -0.84
C SER A 78 13.51 -17.81 -1.52
N ALA A 79 13.87 -17.99 -2.80
CA ALA A 79 14.61 -16.99 -3.56
C ALA A 79 13.71 -15.84 -4.00
N LEU A 80 12.48 -16.16 -4.46
CA LEU A 80 11.47 -15.17 -4.82
C LEU A 80 10.96 -14.41 -3.58
N ASP A 81 10.70 -15.10 -2.47
CA ASP A 81 10.24 -14.46 -1.22
C ASP A 81 11.26 -13.46 -0.67
N ARG A 82 12.55 -13.83 -0.61
CA ARG A 82 13.63 -12.90 -0.26
C ARG A 82 13.75 -11.75 -1.27
N GLY A 83 13.53 -12.04 -2.55
CA GLY A 83 13.43 -11.03 -3.59
C GLY A 83 12.32 -10.02 -3.31
N ALA A 84 11.15 -10.50 -2.87
CA ALA A 84 9.99 -9.68 -2.56
C ALA A 84 10.28 -8.69 -1.43
N GLU A 85 10.89 -9.15 -0.34
CA GLU A 85 11.28 -8.30 0.80
C GLU A 85 12.38 -7.30 0.42
N ALA A 86 13.34 -7.73 -0.41
CA ALA A 86 14.44 -6.88 -0.85
C ALA A 86 13.99 -5.71 -1.73
N VAL A 87 12.86 -5.82 -2.44
CA VAL A 87 12.31 -4.71 -3.24
C VAL A 87 12.03 -3.50 -2.35
N PHE A 88 11.39 -3.70 -1.21
CA PHE A 88 11.03 -2.62 -0.29
C PHE A 88 12.22 -2.03 0.45
N SER A 89 13.24 -2.85 0.73
CA SER A 89 14.49 -2.38 1.34
C SER A 89 15.31 -1.48 0.41
N ARG A 90 15.14 -1.62 -0.91
CA ARG A 90 15.84 -0.83 -1.94
C ARG A 90 15.04 0.40 -2.38
N MET A 91 13.76 0.46 -2.05
CA MET A 91 12.95 1.63 -2.32
C MET A 91 13.24 2.71 -1.27
N GLY A 92 13.46 3.94 -1.71
CA GLY A 92 13.59 5.07 -0.80
C GLY A 92 12.25 5.40 -0.14
N ASN A 93 11.27 5.80 -0.97
CA ASN A 93 9.91 6.09 -0.54
C ASN A 93 8.90 5.52 -1.54
N LEU A 94 7.70 5.22 -1.05
CA LEU A 94 6.52 4.99 -1.87
C LEU A 94 5.74 6.31 -2.04
N PRO A 95 4.83 6.38 -3.02
CA PRO A 95 3.86 7.46 -3.09
C PRO A 95 3.12 7.64 -1.75
N ALA A 96 3.02 8.89 -1.28
CA ALA A 96 2.31 9.23 -0.06
C ALA A 96 0.81 8.87 -0.19
N PRO A 97 0.20 8.19 0.80
CA PRO A 97 -1.22 7.86 0.72
C PRO A 97 -2.11 9.10 0.91
N PRO A 98 -3.28 9.16 0.24
CA PRO A 98 -4.14 10.34 0.23
C PRO A 98 -4.83 10.62 1.58
N ALA A 99 -4.96 9.61 2.45
CA ALA A 99 -5.64 9.70 3.74
C ALA A 99 -4.67 9.62 4.95
N GLY A 100 -3.38 9.90 4.74
CA GLY A 100 -2.36 9.78 5.78
C GLY A 100 -1.76 8.37 5.86
N THR A 101 -1.48 7.88 7.07
CA THR A 101 -0.85 6.55 7.24
C THR A 101 -1.80 5.44 6.76
N SER A 102 -1.30 4.55 5.88
CA SER A 102 -2.08 3.47 5.26
C SER A 102 -1.30 2.17 5.20
N SER A 103 -1.98 1.04 5.02
CA SER A 103 -1.33 -0.25 4.72
C SER A 103 -1.93 -0.88 3.47
N VAL A 104 -1.10 -1.59 2.70
CA VAL A 104 -1.51 -2.18 1.42
C VAL A 104 -0.85 -3.52 1.16
N VAL A 105 -1.57 -4.45 0.53
CA VAL A 105 -1.02 -5.75 0.12
C VAL A 105 -0.69 -5.72 -1.36
N LEU A 106 0.56 -6.00 -1.68
CA LEU A 106 1.07 -5.99 -3.05
C LEU A 106 1.39 -7.42 -3.50
N PRO A 107 0.79 -7.91 -4.60
CA PRO A 107 1.21 -9.15 -5.23
C PRO A 107 2.44 -8.90 -6.10
N LEU A 108 3.53 -9.61 -5.84
CA LEU A 108 4.72 -9.64 -6.68
C LEU A 108 4.75 -10.98 -7.40
N THR A 109 4.48 -10.95 -8.71
CA THR A 109 4.41 -12.14 -9.55
C THR A 109 5.66 -12.24 -10.43
N TRP A 110 6.26 -13.43 -10.50
CA TRP A 110 7.33 -13.77 -11.43
C TRP A 110 6.86 -14.91 -12.34
N LYS A 111 7.08 -14.72 -13.64
CA LYS A 111 6.88 -15.72 -14.68
C LYS A 111 8.06 -15.71 -15.64
N LEU A 112 8.40 -16.87 -16.17
CA LEU A 112 9.28 -17.03 -17.31
C LEU A 112 8.46 -16.66 -18.55
N LEU A 113 9.04 -15.79 -19.37
CA LEU A 113 8.46 -15.38 -20.66
C LEU A 113 8.80 -16.40 -21.73
#